data_AF-A0A5S5MDV1-F1
#
_entry.id   AF-A0A5S5MDV1-F1
#
_cell.length_a   1.000
_cell.length_b   1.000
_cell.length_c   1.000
_cell.angle_alpha   90.00
_cell.angle_beta   90.00
_cell.angle_gamma   90.00
#
_symmetry.space_group_name_H-M   'P 1'
#
loop_
_entity.id
_entity.type
_entity.pdbx_description
1 polymer ?
#
loop_
_entity_poly.entity_id
_entity_poly.type
_entity_poly.pdbx_seq_one_letter_code
_entity_poly.pdbx_strand_id
1 'polypeptide(L)'
;MGTLVCRIELDKHKGITVTVENEDGGITQTISMDGTSIVTTCKGDEETSTITQKQDSIAIKCKTFTLDAEEITCHSTKNTTHKSDEKYDVKSTKDMTLTTDAALKVKASKKAELSAQSVDIKADNKASFSGMDVVAEAKQKAEMKGLMLNLSGKTKAEMKGLAVKVAADAALDLEGQLTTLKGSIVNVQGSMVKIG
;
A
#
# COMPACT_ATOMS: atom_id res chain seq x y z
N MET A 1 -39.65 13.54 31.63
CA MET A 1 -39.84 12.47 30.64
C MET A 1 -40.37 13.14 29.40
N GLY A 2 -39.56 13.26 28.36
CA GLY A 2 -40.01 13.78 27.08
C GLY A 2 -41.00 12.83 26.43
N THR A 3 -42.05 13.37 25.82
CA THR A 3 -43.04 12.57 25.08
C THR A 3 -42.52 12.33 23.67
N LEU A 4 -42.52 11.06 23.25
CA LEU A 4 -42.26 10.71 21.85
C LEU A 4 -43.58 10.72 21.08
N VAL A 5 -43.59 11.38 19.93
CA VAL A 5 -44.76 11.40 19.03
C VAL A 5 -44.53 10.40 17.90
N CYS A 6 -45.40 9.41 17.79
CA CYS A 6 -45.37 8.43 16.71
C CYS A 6 -46.46 8.74 15.68
N ARG A 7 -46.09 8.79 14.40
CA ARG A 7 -47.00 8.93 13.27
C ARG A 7 -46.78 7.79 12.29
N ILE A 8 -47.88 7.15 11.90
CA ILE A 8 -47.89 6.14 10.84
C ILE A 8 -48.76 6.69 9.71
N GLU A 9 -48.20 6.76 8.51
CA GLU A 9 -48.90 7.16 7.30
C GLU A 9 -48.91 6.00 6.30
N LEU A 10 -50.11 5.67 5.82
CA LEU A 10 -50.32 4.72 4.74
C LEU A 10 -50.90 5.47 3.54
N ASP A 11 -50.14 5.50 2.46
CA ASP A 11 -50.52 6.16 1.21
C ASP A 11 -50.47 5.15 0.06
N LYS A 12 -51.49 5.13 -0.80
CA LYS A 12 -51.61 4.15 -1.89
C LYS A 12 -50.52 4.30 -2.97
N HIS A 13 -49.84 5.44 -3.03
CA HIS A 13 -48.80 5.76 -4.00
C HIS A 13 -47.40 5.80 -3.38
N LYS A 14 -47.28 6.24 -2.13
CA LYS A 14 -45.99 6.39 -1.42
C LYS A 14 -45.67 5.24 -0.47
N GLY A 15 -46.60 4.30 -0.27
CA GLY A 15 -46.44 3.16 0.62
C GLY A 15 -46.61 3.53 2.09
N ILE A 16 -45.76 2.98 2.95
CA ILE A 16 -45.85 3.15 4.41
C ILE A 16 -44.70 4.02 4.89
N THR A 17 -45.00 5.01 5.73
CA THR A 17 -44.00 5.79 6.46
C THR A 17 -44.30 5.77 7.95
N VAL A 18 -43.29 5.42 8.74
CA VAL A 18 -43.31 5.47 10.21
C VAL A 18 -42.36 6.56 10.66
N THR A 19 -42.85 7.52 11.42
CA THR A 19 -42.07 8.64 11.95
C THR A 19 -42.16 8.67 13.48
N VAL A 20 -41.03 8.84 14.14
CA VAL A 20 -40.94 9.08 15.58
C VAL A 20 -40.21 10.39 15.82
N GLU A 21 -40.91 11.35 16.44
CA GLU A 21 -40.38 12.67 16.78
C GLU A 21 -40.08 12.73 18.29
N ASN A 22 -38.86 13.15 18.60
CA ASN A 22 -38.40 13.49 19.93
C ASN A 22 -38.10 14.99 19.97
N GLU A 23 -39.11 15.80 20.24
CA GLU A 23 -39.00 17.27 20.24
C GLU A 23 -37.92 17.75 21.23
N ASP A 24 -37.89 17.17 22.44
CA ASP A 24 -36.90 17.52 23.48
C ASP A 24 -35.45 17.27 23.03
N GLY A 25 -35.24 16.26 22.17
CA GLY A 25 -33.93 15.91 21.65
C GLY A 25 -33.60 16.54 20.29
N GLY A 26 -34.55 17.21 19.64
CA GLY A 26 -34.40 17.67 18.25
C GLY A 26 -34.18 16.52 17.25
N ILE A 27 -34.71 15.32 17.53
CA ILE A 27 -34.48 14.13 16.70
C ILE A 27 -35.77 13.67 16.03
N THR A 28 -35.70 13.44 14.72
CA THR A 28 -36.74 12.75 13.94
C THR A 28 -36.18 11.48 13.33
N GLN A 29 -36.83 10.36 13.61
CA GLN A 29 -36.52 9.06 13.02
C GLN A 29 -37.61 8.68 12.03
N THR A 30 -37.23 8.18 10.86
CA THR A 30 -38.19 7.80 9.83
C THR A 30 -37.80 6.47 9.19
N ILE A 31 -38.79 5.61 8.98
CA ILE A 31 -38.69 4.42 8.11
C ILE A 31 -39.74 4.58 7.02
N SER A 32 -39.33 4.58 5.76
CA SER A 32 -40.23 4.64 4.60
C SER A 32 -40.06 3.40 3.73
N MET A 33 -41.18 2.80 3.32
CA MET A 33 -41.27 1.62 2.49
C MET A 33 -42.24 1.91 1.34
N ASP A 34 -41.72 2.20 0.15
CA ASP A 34 -42.49 2.70 -1.01
C ASP A 34 -42.81 1.64 -2.07
N GLY A 35 -42.46 0.38 -1.82
CA GLY A 35 -42.59 -0.73 -2.77
C GLY A 35 -41.37 -0.93 -3.68
N THR A 36 -40.40 -0.02 -3.66
CA THR A 36 -39.14 -0.10 -4.42
C THR A 36 -37.90 -0.01 -3.55
N SER A 37 -38.00 0.68 -2.41
CA SER A 37 -36.91 0.91 -1.49
C SER A 37 -37.38 0.93 -0.03
N ILE A 38 -36.43 0.69 0.86
CA ILE A 38 -36.56 0.91 2.30
C ILE A 38 -35.55 2.00 2.66
N VAL A 39 -36.04 3.11 3.21
CA VAL A 39 -35.21 4.24 3.65
C VAL A 39 -35.37 4.43 5.14
N THR A 40 -34.27 4.32 5.88
CA THR A 40 -34.22 4.59 7.32
C THR A 40 -33.37 5.84 7.54
N THR A 41 -33.92 6.84 8.23
CA THR A 41 -33.19 8.07 8.59
C THR A 41 -33.24 8.33 10.08
N CYS A 42 -32.14 8.85 10.62
CA CYS A 42 -32.12 9.52 11.92
C CYS A 42 -31.58 10.92 11.70
N LYS A 43 -32.45 11.92 11.84
CA LYS A 43 -32.17 13.33 11.61
C LYS A 43 -32.13 14.06 12.94
N GLY A 44 -31.01 14.73 13.21
CA GLY A 44 -30.92 15.76 14.25
C GLY A 44 -30.97 17.17 13.64
N ASP A 45 -30.58 18.16 14.43
CA ASP A 45 -30.58 19.56 14.00
C ASP A 45 -29.60 19.83 12.84
N GLU A 46 -28.39 19.28 12.91
CA GLU A 46 -27.32 19.56 11.94
C GLU A 46 -27.07 18.42 10.94
N GLU A 47 -27.30 17.18 11.36
CA GLU A 47 -26.82 15.99 10.66
C GLU A 47 -27.95 14.98 10.42
N THR A 48 -27.78 14.14 9.41
CA THR A 48 -28.70 13.04 9.14
C THR A 48 -27.91 11.80 8.74
N SER A 49 -28.18 10.68 9.39
CA SER A 49 -27.77 9.37 8.88
C SER A 49 -28.88 8.78 8.03
N THR A 50 -28.52 8.06 6.98
CA THR A 50 -29.47 7.42 6.06
C THR A 50 -28.95 6.05 5.64
N ILE A 51 -29.82 5.05 5.73
CA ILE A 51 -29.65 3.75 5.11
C ILE A 51 -30.71 3.64 4.02
N THR A 52 -30.29 3.41 2.78
CA THR A 52 -31.18 3.17 1.65
C THR A 52 -30.94 1.77 1.11
N GLN A 53 -31.94 0.92 1.21
CA GLN A 53 -31.93 -0.43 0.66
C GLN A 53 -32.87 -0.49 -0.54
N LYS A 54 -32.36 -1.00 -1.67
CA LYS A 54 -33.14 -1.37 -2.86
C LYS A 54 -33.01 -2.87 -3.07
N GLN A 55 -33.70 -3.39 -4.08
CA GLN A 55 -33.62 -4.80 -4.46
C GLN A 55 -32.18 -5.26 -4.77
N ASP A 56 -31.32 -4.37 -5.25
CA ASP A 56 -29.98 -4.69 -5.77
C ASP A 56 -28.82 -3.97 -5.05
N SER A 57 -29.11 -3.16 -4.04
CA SER A 57 -28.11 -2.27 -3.44
C SER A 57 -28.47 -1.82 -2.03
N ILE A 58 -27.43 -1.53 -1.25
CA ILE A 58 -27.53 -0.86 0.06
C ILE A 58 -26.53 0.30 0.04
N ALA A 59 -27.00 1.48 0.43
CA ALA A 59 -26.17 2.67 0.58
C ALA A 59 -26.31 3.24 2.00
N ILE A 60 -25.18 3.55 2.63
CA ILE A 60 -25.13 4.15 3.97
C ILE A 60 -24.47 5.53 3.83
N LYS A 61 -25.17 6.58 4.26
CA LYS A 61 -24.66 7.94 4.33
C LYS A 61 -24.71 8.42 5.77
N CYS A 62 -23.57 8.83 6.31
CA CYS A 62 -23.44 9.32 7.68
C CYS A 62 -22.15 10.13 7.85
N LYS A 63 -22.03 10.83 8.98
CA LYS A 63 -20.83 11.59 9.36
C LYS A 63 -19.70 10.67 9.83
N THR A 64 -20.04 9.67 10.64
CA THR A 64 -19.10 8.68 11.19
C THR A 64 -19.72 7.29 11.10
N PHE A 65 -18.94 6.31 10.61
CA PHE A 65 -19.33 4.91 10.54
C PHE A 65 -18.31 4.05 11.29
N THR A 66 -18.77 3.31 12.30
CA THR A 66 -17.93 2.45 13.14
C THR A 66 -18.46 1.02 13.08
N LEU A 67 -17.57 0.06 12.88
CA LEU A 67 -17.85 -1.37 12.97
C LEU A 67 -16.98 -1.95 14.10
N ASP A 68 -17.63 -2.51 15.11
CA ASP A 68 -17.00 -3.23 16.22
C ASP A 68 -17.60 -4.63 16.25
N ALA A 69 -16.79 -5.64 15.92
CA ALA A 69 -17.22 -7.01 15.71
C ALA A 69 -16.07 -7.99 15.94
N GLU A 70 -16.39 -9.23 16.32
CA GLU A 70 -15.40 -10.30 16.46
C GLU A 70 -14.78 -10.69 15.11
N GLU A 71 -15.58 -10.72 14.04
CA GLU A 71 -15.14 -11.02 12.67
C GLU A 71 -15.88 -10.13 11.66
N ILE A 72 -15.15 -9.67 10.64
CA ILE A 72 -15.69 -8.94 9.50
C ILE A 72 -15.18 -9.58 8.22
N THR A 73 -16.08 -10.02 7.34
CA THR A 73 -15.75 -10.56 6.02
C THR A 73 -16.35 -9.69 4.92
N CYS A 74 -15.52 -9.24 3.98
CA CYS A 74 -15.91 -8.44 2.82
C CYS A 74 -15.58 -9.20 1.53
N HIS A 75 -16.60 -9.70 0.83
CA HIS A 75 -16.42 -10.45 -0.42
C HIS A 75 -17.17 -9.79 -1.58
N SER A 76 -16.52 -9.66 -2.74
CA SER A 76 -17.10 -9.20 -4.00
C SER A 76 -16.61 -10.08 -5.14
N THR A 77 -17.50 -10.44 -6.06
CA THR A 77 -17.17 -11.18 -7.30
C THR A 77 -16.73 -10.25 -8.43
N LYS A 78 -16.84 -8.95 -8.22
CA LYS A 78 -16.38 -7.90 -9.13
C LYS A 78 -15.39 -6.99 -8.39
N ASN A 79 -15.23 -5.76 -8.86
CA ASN A 79 -14.30 -4.81 -8.28
C ASN A 79 -14.72 -4.39 -6.87
N THR A 80 -13.73 -4.19 -6.00
CA THR A 80 -13.87 -3.52 -4.70
C THR A 80 -12.95 -2.30 -4.71
N THR A 81 -13.45 -1.16 -4.23
CA THR A 81 -12.70 0.10 -4.17
C THR A 81 -12.74 0.67 -2.76
N HIS A 82 -11.57 0.94 -2.19
CA HIS A 82 -11.42 1.72 -0.95
C HIS A 82 -10.77 3.06 -1.31
N LYS A 83 -11.44 4.17 -0.95
CA LYS A 83 -10.95 5.53 -1.24
C LYS A 83 -11.18 6.42 -0.01
N SER A 84 -10.15 7.20 0.32
CA SER A 84 -10.20 8.33 1.26
C SER A 84 -9.57 9.53 0.56
N ASP A 85 -10.16 10.71 0.70
CA ASP A 85 -9.59 11.96 0.17
C ASP A 85 -8.54 12.56 1.13
N GLU A 86 -8.49 12.05 2.37
CA GLU A 86 -7.50 12.41 3.39
C GLU A 86 -6.63 11.21 3.74
N LYS A 87 -6.77 10.67 4.95
CA LYS A 87 -5.95 9.59 5.48
C LYS A 87 -6.67 8.25 5.32
N TYR A 88 -5.90 7.20 5.01
CA TYR A 88 -6.36 5.81 5.03
C TYR A 88 -5.35 4.98 5.80
N ASP A 89 -5.70 4.58 7.02
CA ASP A 89 -4.88 3.75 7.88
C ASP A 89 -5.35 2.30 7.84
N VAL A 90 -4.42 1.36 7.70
CA VAL A 90 -4.67 -0.08 7.84
C VAL A 90 -3.67 -0.62 8.86
N LYS A 91 -4.16 -1.23 9.93
CA LYS A 91 -3.34 -1.71 11.05
C LYS A 91 -3.80 -3.09 11.50
N SER A 92 -2.85 -4.00 11.68
CA SER A 92 -3.02 -5.29 12.35
C SER A 92 -2.01 -5.38 13.48
N THR A 93 -2.38 -6.00 14.59
CA THR A 93 -1.45 -6.33 15.69
C THR A 93 -0.80 -7.70 15.51
N LYS A 94 -1.34 -8.50 14.59
CA LYS A 94 -0.80 -9.78 14.12
C LYS A 94 -0.41 -9.62 12.65
N ASP A 95 -0.33 -10.75 11.95
CA ASP A 95 0.01 -10.77 10.54
C ASP A 95 -0.98 -9.96 9.69
N MET A 96 -0.44 -9.36 8.63
CA MET A 96 -1.20 -8.70 7.57
C MET A 96 -0.74 -9.30 6.24
N THR A 97 -1.66 -9.90 5.50
CA THR A 97 -1.36 -10.58 4.22
C THR A 97 -2.08 -9.88 3.08
N LEU A 98 -1.32 -9.54 2.03
CA LEU A 98 -1.85 -8.99 0.78
C LEU A 98 -1.48 -9.94 -0.37
N THR A 99 -2.48 -10.59 -0.96
CA THR A 99 -2.30 -11.57 -2.04
C THR A 99 -3.03 -11.12 -3.29
N THR A 100 -2.40 -11.30 -4.45
CA THR A 100 -3.01 -11.12 -5.76
C THR A 100 -2.44 -12.14 -6.73
N ASP A 101 -3.29 -12.74 -7.55
CA ASP A 101 -2.87 -13.74 -8.54
C ASP A 101 -2.27 -13.08 -9.80
N ALA A 102 -2.50 -11.78 -9.98
CA ALA A 102 -2.05 -11.04 -11.14
C ALA A 102 -0.98 -10.00 -10.78
N ALA A 103 -1.39 -8.77 -10.45
CA ALA A 103 -0.47 -7.65 -10.29
C ALA A 103 -0.78 -6.80 -9.07
N LEU A 104 0.24 -6.57 -8.25
CA LEU A 104 0.22 -5.58 -7.18
C LEU A 104 0.87 -4.28 -7.69
N LYS A 105 0.14 -3.16 -7.64
CA LYS A 105 0.66 -1.83 -8.00
C LYS A 105 0.59 -0.90 -6.79
N VAL A 106 1.74 -0.42 -6.35
CA VAL A 106 1.86 0.53 -5.23
C VAL A 106 2.46 1.84 -5.75
N LYS A 107 1.77 2.96 -5.51
CA LYS A 107 2.22 4.29 -5.95
C LYS A 107 2.08 5.30 -4.82
N ALA A 108 3.15 6.03 -4.53
CA ALA A 108 3.14 7.20 -3.67
C ALA A 108 3.75 8.39 -4.43
N SER A 109 3.08 9.54 -4.40
CA SER A 109 3.54 10.73 -5.16
C SER A 109 4.64 11.53 -4.46
N LYS A 110 4.84 11.31 -3.16
CA LYS A 110 5.83 12.04 -2.34
C LYS A 110 6.85 11.11 -1.71
N LYS A 111 6.39 10.19 -0.87
CA LYS A 111 7.26 9.26 -0.12
C LYS A 111 6.55 7.92 0.06
N ALA A 112 7.28 6.84 -0.16
CA ALA A 112 6.94 5.50 0.31
C ALA A 112 8.02 5.07 1.31
N GLU A 113 7.63 4.46 2.43
CA GLU A 113 8.54 3.99 3.46
C GLU A 113 8.19 2.56 3.84
N LEU A 114 9.21 1.70 3.90
CA LEU A 114 9.11 0.32 4.36
C LEU A 114 10.10 0.15 5.51
N SER A 115 9.58 -0.11 6.71
CA SER A 115 10.37 -0.33 7.92
C SER A 115 9.96 -1.65 8.55
N ALA A 116 10.93 -2.54 8.72
CA ALA A 116 10.74 -3.86 9.30
C ALA A 116 12.07 -4.33 9.91
N GLN A 117 12.02 -5.35 10.76
CA GLN A 117 13.23 -6.00 11.28
C GLN A 117 13.95 -6.79 10.18
N SER A 118 13.20 -7.39 9.27
CA SER A 118 13.69 -8.09 8.08
C SER A 118 12.79 -7.80 6.88
N VAL A 119 13.38 -7.82 5.68
CA VAL A 119 12.67 -7.65 4.41
C VAL A 119 13.22 -8.69 3.43
N ASP A 120 12.37 -9.64 3.03
CA ASP A 120 12.67 -10.64 2.01
C ASP A 120 11.96 -10.30 0.71
N ILE A 121 12.72 -10.16 -0.37
CA ILE A 121 12.19 -9.87 -1.72
C ILE A 121 12.62 -11.02 -2.63
N LYS A 122 11.65 -11.83 -3.04
CA LYS A 122 11.85 -12.91 -4.03
C LYS A 122 11.11 -12.57 -5.31
N ALA A 123 11.84 -12.57 -6.42
CA ALA A 123 11.28 -12.46 -7.76
C ALA A 123 11.80 -13.61 -8.61
N ASP A 124 10.90 -14.37 -9.24
CA ASP A 124 11.29 -15.56 -10.01
C ASP A 124 11.96 -15.20 -11.35
N ASN A 125 11.55 -14.07 -11.94
CA ASN A 125 12.08 -13.63 -13.23
C ASN A 125 13.02 -12.43 -13.11
N LYS A 126 12.53 -11.32 -12.54
CA LYS A 126 13.29 -10.06 -12.47
C LYS A 126 12.82 -9.21 -11.31
N ALA A 127 13.78 -8.70 -10.54
CA ALA A 127 13.61 -7.54 -9.69
C ALA A 127 14.35 -6.35 -10.31
N SER A 128 13.74 -5.16 -10.35
CA SER A 128 14.37 -3.94 -10.87
C SER A 128 14.17 -2.77 -9.94
N PHE A 129 15.26 -2.04 -9.68
CA PHE A 129 15.28 -0.84 -8.86
C PHE A 129 15.77 0.33 -9.71
N SER A 130 14.97 1.39 -9.78
CA SER A 130 15.30 2.59 -10.55
C SER A 130 14.90 3.82 -9.76
N GLY A 131 15.81 4.78 -9.70
CA GLY A 131 15.63 6.10 -9.12
C GLY A 131 16.67 7.04 -9.70
N MET A 132 16.54 8.33 -9.42
CA MET A 132 17.63 9.27 -9.71
C MET A 132 18.88 8.86 -8.92
N ASP A 133 18.68 8.51 -7.65
CA ASP A 133 19.68 7.94 -6.76
C ASP A 133 19.19 6.59 -6.23
N VAL A 134 20.14 5.67 -6.04
CA VAL A 134 19.92 4.40 -5.33
C VAL A 134 21.03 4.29 -4.29
N VAL A 135 20.64 4.32 -3.01
CA VAL A 135 21.55 4.21 -1.88
C VAL A 135 21.27 2.91 -1.14
N ALA A 136 22.29 2.06 -1.03
CA ALA A 136 22.24 0.81 -0.27
C ALA A 136 23.31 0.85 0.81
N GLU A 137 22.88 0.82 2.07
CA GLU A 137 23.77 0.84 3.23
C GLU A 137 23.60 -0.45 4.05
N ALA A 138 24.72 -1.09 4.39
CA ALA A 138 24.74 -2.24 5.28
C ALA A 138 25.75 -2.01 6.39
N LYS A 139 25.32 -2.13 7.65
CA LYS A 139 26.18 -1.90 8.83
C LYS A 139 27.21 -3.01 9.07
N GLN A 140 26.93 -4.21 8.58
CA GLN A 140 27.79 -5.38 8.81
C GLN A 140 28.29 -5.99 7.50
N LYS A 141 27.37 -6.43 6.63
CA LYS A 141 27.70 -7.12 5.39
C LYS A 141 26.68 -6.79 4.31
N ALA A 142 27.15 -6.52 3.10
CA ALA A 142 26.37 -6.61 1.88
C ALA A 142 26.90 -7.78 1.06
N GLU A 143 26.02 -8.67 0.57
CA GLU A 143 26.38 -9.84 -0.21
C GLU A 143 25.52 -9.90 -1.48
N MET A 144 26.18 -9.96 -2.64
CA MET A 144 25.54 -10.12 -3.94
C MET A 144 26.08 -11.38 -4.60
N LYS A 145 25.20 -12.34 -4.88
CA LYS A 145 25.52 -13.60 -5.55
C LYS A 145 24.68 -13.74 -6.81
N GLY A 146 25.29 -14.26 -7.85
CA GLY A 146 24.64 -14.56 -9.11
C GLY A 146 25.63 -15.19 -10.08
N LEU A 147 25.13 -15.81 -11.14
CA LEU A 147 25.97 -16.33 -12.22
C LEU A 147 26.69 -15.20 -12.96
N MET A 148 26.07 -14.03 -13.05
CA MET A 148 26.61 -12.84 -13.68
C MET A 148 26.30 -11.63 -12.81
N LEU A 149 27.26 -10.71 -12.68
CA LEU A 149 27.11 -9.44 -11.99
C LEU A 149 27.62 -8.31 -12.89
N ASN A 150 26.70 -7.48 -13.39
CA ASN A 150 27.02 -6.37 -14.29
C ASN A 150 26.92 -5.04 -13.54
N LEU A 151 28.02 -4.28 -13.45
CA LEU A 151 28.05 -2.93 -12.90
C LEU A 151 28.54 -1.96 -13.98
N SER A 152 27.69 -1.01 -14.36
CA SER A 152 28.01 -0.01 -15.39
C SER A 152 27.68 1.39 -14.91
N GLY A 153 28.68 2.27 -14.84
CA GLY A 153 28.51 3.70 -14.62
C GLY A 153 28.87 4.48 -15.87
N LYS A 154 28.04 5.43 -16.30
CA LYS A 154 28.29 6.24 -17.51
C LYS A 154 29.43 7.24 -17.33
N THR A 155 29.52 7.85 -16.15
CA THR A 155 30.52 8.88 -15.83
C THR A 155 31.64 8.32 -14.96
N LYS A 156 31.28 7.51 -13.96
CA LYS A 156 32.21 7.00 -12.95
C LYS A 156 31.64 5.77 -12.25
N ALA A 157 32.52 4.86 -11.88
CA ALA A 157 32.29 3.85 -10.85
C ALA A 157 33.45 3.93 -9.86
N GLU A 158 33.16 3.97 -8.55
CA GLU A 158 34.18 3.99 -7.51
C GLU A 158 33.97 2.84 -6.53
N MET A 159 35.07 2.20 -6.13
CA MET A 159 35.11 1.25 -5.02
C MET A 159 36.14 1.73 -4.00
N LYS A 160 35.68 2.00 -2.78
CA LYS A 160 36.53 2.49 -1.67
C LYS A 160 36.32 1.59 -0.47
N GLY A 161 37.41 1.20 0.17
CA GLY A 161 37.41 0.40 1.39
C GLY A 161 38.82 0.33 1.95
N LEU A 162 38.95 -0.04 3.22
CA LEU A 162 40.27 -0.23 3.86
C LEU A 162 41.10 -1.30 3.12
N ALA A 163 40.43 -2.33 2.61
CA ALA A 163 40.99 -3.33 1.72
C ALA A 163 39.98 -3.68 0.64
N VAL A 164 40.46 -3.84 -0.60
CA VAL A 164 39.67 -4.31 -1.74
C VAL A 164 40.38 -5.52 -2.33
N LYS A 165 39.67 -6.64 -2.44
CA LYS A 165 40.16 -7.86 -3.09
C LYS A 165 39.32 -8.14 -4.33
N VAL A 166 39.97 -8.20 -5.48
CA VAL A 166 39.38 -8.64 -6.74
C VAL A 166 40.13 -9.90 -7.17
N ALA A 167 39.39 -10.98 -7.42
CA ALA A 167 39.95 -12.26 -7.84
C ALA A 167 39.06 -12.86 -8.94
N ALA A 168 39.69 -13.49 -9.92
CA ALA A 168 39.02 -14.22 -10.98
C ALA A 168 39.74 -15.56 -11.19
N ASP A 169 38.97 -16.64 -11.35
CA ASP A 169 39.52 -17.99 -11.52
C ASP A 169 40.05 -18.24 -12.94
N ALA A 170 39.44 -17.60 -13.95
CA ALA A 170 39.79 -17.78 -15.35
C ALA A 170 40.57 -16.58 -15.92
N ALA A 171 39.93 -15.41 -15.98
CA ALA A 171 40.52 -14.20 -16.54
C ALA A 171 40.03 -12.96 -15.78
N LEU A 172 40.91 -11.97 -15.65
CA LEU A 172 40.59 -10.63 -15.17
C LEU A 172 41.05 -9.64 -16.23
N ASP A 173 40.10 -9.05 -16.95
CA ASP A 173 40.37 -8.04 -17.97
C ASP A 173 40.15 -6.63 -17.40
N LEU A 174 41.14 -5.76 -17.61
CA LEU A 174 41.14 -4.36 -17.16
C LEU A 174 41.46 -3.45 -18.34
N GLU A 175 40.42 -2.91 -18.97
CA GLU A 175 40.53 -2.12 -20.19
C GLU A 175 40.18 -0.64 -19.96
N GLY A 176 40.90 0.24 -20.64
CA GLY A 176 40.66 1.67 -20.64
C GLY A 176 41.66 2.40 -21.53
N GLN A 177 41.34 3.61 -21.97
CA GLN A 177 42.31 4.45 -22.70
C GLN A 177 43.56 4.76 -21.85
N LEU A 178 43.38 4.84 -20.54
CA LEU A 178 44.45 4.99 -19.55
C LEU A 178 44.10 4.18 -18.30
N THR A 179 44.96 3.25 -17.92
CA THR A 179 44.86 2.48 -16.68
C THR A 179 46.02 2.86 -15.76
N THR A 180 45.74 3.17 -14.49
CA THR A 180 46.76 3.63 -13.53
C THR A 180 46.72 2.76 -12.28
N LEU A 181 47.86 2.14 -11.94
CA LEU A 181 48.05 1.42 -10.68
C LEU A 181 49.02 2.21 -9.80
N LYS A 182 48.58 2.58 -8.60
CA LYS A 182 49.38 3.34 -7.61
C LYS A 182 49.40 2.59 -6.29
N GLY A 183 50.59 2.42 -5.73
CA GLY A 183 50.83 1.84 -4.42
C GLY A 183 52.29 2.03 -4.04
N SER A 184 52.62 1.95 -2.74
CA SER A 184 54.02 1.92 -2.30
C SER A 184 54.76 0.69 -2.81
N ILE A 185 54.02 -0.40 -3.08
CA ILE A 185 54.49 -1.63 -3.71
C ILE A 185 53.43 -2.09 -4.71
N VAL A 186 53.85 -2.39 -5.94
CA VAL A 186 53.02 -3.05 -6.96
C VAL A 186 53.73 -4.33 -7.37
N ASN A 187 53.11 -5.49 -7.16
CA ASN A 187 53.68 -6.79 -7.49
C ASN A 187 52.94 -7.40 -8.69
N VAL A 188 53.65 -7.58 -9.80
CA VAL A 188 53.12 -8.17 -11.03
C VAL A 188 53.93 -9.44 -11.32
N GLN A 189 53.28 -10.59 -11.35
CA GLN A 189 53.93 -11.90 -11.49
C GLN A 189 53.16 -12.77 -12.49
N GLY A 190 53.89 -13.59 -13.25
CA GLY A 190 53.32 -14.52 -14.22
C GLY A 190 54.38 -15.04 -15.18
N SER A 191 54.15 -16.20 -15.80
CA SER A 191 55.07 -16.78 -16.79
C SER A 191 55.17 -15.95 -18.08
N MET A 192 54.23 -15.03 -18.32
CA MET A 192 54.17 -14.20 -19.52
C MET A 192 53.71 -12.77 -19.18
N VAL A 193 54.64 -11.95 -18.70
CA VAL A 193 54.43 -10.51 -18.53
C VAL A 193 54.89 -9.80 -19.81
N LYS A 194 53.96 -9.17 -20.53
CA LYS A 194 54.27 -8.32 -21.69
C LYS A 194 54.03 -6.87 -21.32
N ILE A 195 55.08 -6.05 -21.36
CA ILE A 195 55.05 -4.61 -21.11
C ILE A 195 55.54 -3.94 -22.38
N GLY A 196 54.72 -3.08 -22.98
CA GLY A 196 54.99 -2.34 -24.21
C GLY A 196 54.08 -1.13 -24.32
#